data_AF-A0A9X7DHJ3-F1
#
_entry.id   AF-A0A9X7DHJ3-F1
#
_cell.length_a   1.000
_cell.length_b   1.000
_cell.length_c   1.000
_cell.angle_alpha   90.00
_cell.angle_beta   90.00
_cell.angle_gamma   90.00
#
_symmetry.space_group_name_H-M   'P 1'
#
loop_
_entity.id
_entity.type
_entity.pdbx_description
1 polymer ?
#
loop_
_entity_poly.entity_id
_entity_poly.type
_entity_poly.pdbx_seq_one_letter_code
_entity_poly.pdbx_strand_id
1 'polypeptide(L)'
;MFRRGLEKIKNKVAETWYWHGFYGNLIREMEKKIVPRDEKNEVPFVNKPGIAFSFDDSFRVGHWYKYGMDLFGYYDVKVTFNINAFHQFEGGREHNQKEIDQLLELQANGHELAHHSLKHQNAKSYINEYGLAKWVEDEIESLFKWMDKHSHSKTKEKFKLPVTHAFPFAAYNDEMINEIVPKYFKVVRGHSSTNHLTPFNHAGFAPAVCIDSIFLKNKKYIKRILRVVKKTGLNLILMSHSTLPEDVKWEDFGWGEESDLAGTWRTSTKLIEEIIKEAKALGFEFYTTAELAGIATFIDKNLERCIRQHLHNPNVKWITISELSSIKEIDLSGQNISNLDGLQYLTNLEKVNLYDNSIVDYRLLDRLSKLKEIKINNDHIESKTGTY
;
A
#
# COMPACT_ATOMS: atom_id res chain seq x y z
N MET A 1 32.71 18.94 -26.04
CA MET A 1 33.04 17.86 -25.07
C MET A 1 33.28 18.40 -23.65
N PHE A 2 34.07 19.47 -23.48
CA PHE A 2 34.37 20.10 -22.17
C PHE A 2 33.15 20.67 -21.42
N ARG A 3 32.22 21.37 -22.10
CA ARG A 3 30.98 21.91 -21.47
C ARG A 3 30.07 20.82 -20.90
N ARG A 4 29.86 19.71 -21.61
CA ARG A 4 29.11 18.53 -21.13
C ARG A 4 29.79 17.84 -19.94
N GLY A 5 31.12 17.90 -19.84
CA GLY A 5 31.88 17.38 -18.69
C GLY A 5 31.69 18.24 -17.44
N LEU A 6 31.75 19.56 -17.58
CA LEU A 6 31.50 20.52 -16.49
C LEU A 6 30.06 20.48 -15.97
N GLU A 7 29.08 20.29 -16.86
CA GLU A 7 27.66 20.18 -16.52
C GLU A 7 27.35 18.87 -15.77
N LYS A 8 27.94 17.74 -16.21
CA LYS A 8 27.90 16.47 -15.47
C LYS A 8 28.56 16.56 -14.10
N ILE A 9 29.68 17.27 -13.97
CA ILE A 9 30.36 17.47 -12.69
C ILE A 9 29.54 18.36 -11.75
N LYS A 10 28.96 19.47 -12.25
CA LYS A 10 28.05 20.32 -11.47
C LYS A 10 26.81 19.57 -10.98
N ASN A 11 26.21 18.74 -11.85
CA ASN A 11 25.06 17.91 -11.48
C ASN A 11 25.43 16.86 -10.41
N LYS A 12 26.61 16.24 -10.51
CA LYS A 12 27.09 15.25 -9.53
C LYS A 12 27.42 15.87 -8.16
N VAL A 13 27.94 17.10 -8.14
CA VAL A 13 28.21 17.85 -6.90
C VAL A 13 26.89 18.31 -6.26
N ALA A 14 25.95 18.83 -7.04
CA ALA A 14 24.61 19.21 -6.56
C ALA A 14 23.83 18.00 -6.02
N GLU A 15 23.92 16.85 -6.69
CA GLU A 15 23.34 15.58 -6.26
C GLU A 15 23.96 15.07 -4.95
N THR A 16 25.29 15.16 -4.81
CA THR A 16 25.98 14.78 -3.56
C THR A 16 25.59 15.69 -2.39
N TRP A 17 25.46 17.01 -2.63
CA TRP A 17 25.00 17.98 -1.64
C TRP A 17 23.55 17.73 -1.24
N TYR A 18 22.67 17.48 -2.21
CA TYR A 18 21.28 17.12 -1.96
C TYR A 18 21.19 15.85 -1.12
N TRP A 19 21.96 14.80 -1.44
CA TRP A 19 21.97 13.57 -0.66
C TRP A 19 22.49 13.76 0.76
N HIS A 20 23.55 14.54 0.95
CA HIS A 20 24.06 14.79 2.30
C HIS A 20 23.08 15.64 3.13
N GLY A 21 22.41 16.61 2.51
CA GLY A 21 21.39 17.45 3.14
C GLY A 21 20.11 16.67 3.44
N PHE A 22 19.41 16.21 2.39
CA PHE A 22 18.11 15.54 2.49
C PHE A 22 18.21 14.22 3.25
N TYR A 23 18.98 13.24 2.75
CA TYR A 23 19.06 11.94 3.43
C TYR A 23 19.76 12.05 4.79
N GLY A 24 20.74 12.95 4.92
CA GLY A 24 21.37 13.20 6.21
C GLY A 24 20.36 13.72 7.24
N ASN A 25 19.50 14.67 6.85
CA ASN A 25 18.44 15.17 7.73
C ASN A 25 17.40 14.08 8.04
N LEU A 26 16.88 13.42 7.00
CA LEU A 26 15.95 12.30 7.10
C LEU A 26 16.42 11.24 8.10
N ILE A 27 17.67 10.78 7.94
CA ILE A 27 18.26 9.76 8.81
C ILE A 27 18.42 10.28 10.23
N ARG A 28 18.89 11.52 10.43
CA ARG A 28 19.01 12.11 11.77
C ARG A 28 17.67 12.20 12.48
N GLU A 29 16.59 12.61 11.79
CA GLU A 29 15.25 12.66 12.40
C GLU A 29 14.73 11.27 12.74
N MET A 30 14.98 10.27 11.89
CA MET A 30 14.62 8.88 12.19
C MET A 30 15.44 8.30 13.37
N GLU A 31 16.74 8.61 13.46
CA GLU A 31 17.61 8.15 14.54
C GLU A 31 17.13 8.65 15.91
N LYS A 32 16.51 9.83 15.99
CA LYS A 32 15.87 10.35 17.22
C LYS A 32 14.68 9.51 17.70
N LYS A 33 14.12 8.64 16.86
CA LYS A 33 12.99 7.76 17.20
C LYS A 33 13.44 6.36 17.66
N ILE A 34 14.74 6.10 17.73
CA ILE A 34 15.26 4.83 18.21
C ILE A 34 15.01 4.72 19.72
N VAL A 35 14.35 3.64 20.12
CA VAL A 35 14.09 3.30 21.53
C VAL A 35 14.50 1.84 21.77
N PRO A 36 14.94 1.47 23.00
CA PRO A 36 15.19 0.08 23.33
C PRO A 36 13.95 -0.78 23.09
N ARG A 37 14.14 -1.98 22.53
CA ARG A 37 13.05 -2.93 22.23
C ARG A 37 13.38 -4.33 22.72
N ASP A 38 12.35 -5.03 23.17
CA ASP A 38 12.39 -6.47 23.38
C ASP A 38 11.77 -7.18 22.18
N GLU A 39 12.61 -7.75 21.32
CA GLU A 39 12.19 -8.46 20.10
C GLU A 39 11.48 -9.79 20.42
N LYS A 40 11.54 -10.29 21.66
CA LYS A 40 10.93 -11.58 22.05
C LYS A 40 9.41 -11.58 22.03
N ASN A 41 8.79 -10.40 22.02
CA ASN A 41 7.33 -10.24 21.99
C ASN A 41 6.80 -9.78 20.62
N GLU A 42 7.59 -9.90 19.55
CA GLU A 42 7.11 -9.61 18.19
C GLU A 42 6.02 -10.62 17.77
N VAL A 43 4.83 -10.11 17.52
CA VAL A 43 3.68 -10.80 16.93
C VAL A 43 3.68 -10.48 15.43
N PRO A 44 3.62 -11.51 14.54
CA PRO A 44 3.50 -11.28 13.11
C PRO A 44 2.43 -10.22 12.79
N PHE A 45 2.75 -9.33 11.84
CA PHE A 45 1.91 -8.22 11.36
C PHE A 45 1.59 -7.06 12.30
N VAL A 46 1.67 -7.19 13.63
CA VAL A 46 1.13 -6.14 14.54
C VAL A 46 2.20 -5.21 15.10
N ASN A 47 3.37 -5.73 15.45
CA ASN A 47 4.44 -4.95 16.08
C ASN A 47 5.81 -5.17 15.45
N LYS A 48 5.84 -5.85 14.30
CA LYS A 48 7.04 -6.09 13.52
C LYS A 48 7.28 -4.91 12.57
N PRO A 49 8.51 -4.37 12.50
CA PRO A 49 8.83 -3.25 11.62
C PRO A 49 8.53 -3.62 10.16
N GLY A 50 7.89 -2.74 9.41
CA GLY A 50 7.54 -3.01 8.02
C GLY A 50 7.74 -1.87 7.05
N ILE A 51 7.51 -2.21 5.79
CA ILE A 51 7.52 -1.30 4.66
C ILE A 51 6.15 -1.35 4.00
N ALA A 52 5.63 -0.19 3.61
CA ALA A 52 4.53 -0.10 2.67
C ALA A 52 4.98 0.62 1.41
N PHE A 53 4.67 0.06 0.24
CA PHE A 53 4.80 0.79 -1.02
C PHE A 53 3.46 1.44 -1.35
N SER A 54 3.51 2.69 -1.79
CA SER A 54 2.35 3.49 -2.21
C SER A 54 2.62 4.07 -3.60
N PHE A 55 1.73 3.81 -4.54
CA PHE A 55 1.87 4.17 -5.94
C PHE A 55 0.78 5.14 -6.38
N ASP A 56 1.17 6.30 -6.89
CA ASP A 56 0.25 7.38 -7.25
C ASP A 56 -0.05 7.38 -8.74
N ASP A 57 -1.25 7.87 -9.05
CA ASP A 57 -1.78 8.11 -10.39
C ASP A 57 -2.23 6.88 -11.19
N SER A 58 -3.53 6.57 -11.18
CA SER A 58 -4.08 5.40 -11.88
C SER A 58 -4.06 5.45 -13.40
N PHE A 59 -3.80 6.60 -14.02
CA PHE A 59 -3.44 6.64 -15.46
C PHE A 59 -2.21 5.76 -15.78
N ARG A 60 -1.46 5.35 -14.75
CA ARG A 60 -0.31 4.45 -14.83
C ARG A 60 -0.63 3.00 -14.55
N VAL A 61 -1.90 2.61 -14.44
CA VAL A 61 -2.32 1.22 -14.13
C VAL A 61 -1.65 0.19 -15.04
N GLY A 62 -1.44 0.52 -16.31
CA GLY A 62 -0.73 -0.36 -17.25
C GLY A 62 0.69 -0.71 -16.78
N HIS A 63 1.40 0.21 -16.11
CA HIS A 63 2.74 -0.04 -15.57
C HIS A 63 2.67 -0.96 -14.37
N TRP A 64 1.78 -0.67 -13.44
CA TRP A 64 1.57 -1.45 -12.22
C TRP A 64 1.18 -2.88 -12.55
N TYR A 65 0.23 -3.04 -13.47
CA TYR A 65 -0.27 -4.33 -13.89
C TYR A 65 0.81 -5.12 -14.64
N LYS A 66 1.42 -4.54 -15.69
CA LYS A 66 2.36 -5.26 -16.56
C LYS A 66 3.70 -5.58 -15.88
N TYR A 67 4.19 -4.68 -15.04
CA TYR A 67 5.55 -4.78 -14.48
C TYR A 67 5.59 -4.96 -12.95
N GLY A 68 4.49 -4.63 -12.26
CA GLY A 68 4.39 -4.76 -10.81
C GLY A 68 3.79 -6.09 -10.37
N MET A 69 2.74 -6.58 -11.03
CA MET A 69 1.96 -7.75 -10.59
C MET A 69 2.85 -8.97 -10.29
N ASP A 70 3.63 -9.43 -11.27
CA ASP A 70 4.50 -10.60 -11.10
C ASP A 70 5.62 -10.35 -10.08
N LEU A 71 6.17 -9.13 -10.06
CA LEU A 71 7.22 -8.75 -9.11
C LEU A 71 6.71 -8.84 -7.67
N PHE A 72 5.55 -8.25 -7.39
CA PHE A 72 4.96 -8.24 -6.06
C PHE A 72 4.49 -9.64 -5.65
N GLY A 73 3.85 -10.38 -6.56
CA GLY A 73 3.43 -11.76 -6.34
C GLY A 73 4.59 -12.71 -6.04
N TYR A 74 5.70 -12.62 -6.78
CA TYR A 74 6.88 -13.47 -6.56
C TYR A 74 7.47 -13.31 -5.15
N TYR A 75 7.44 -12.08 -4.61
CA TYR A 75 7.97 -11.80 -3.28
C TYR A 75 6.93 -11.85 -2.17
N ASP A 76 5.66 -12.19 -2.45
CA ASP A 76 4.55 -12.11 -1.48
C ASP A 76 4.50 -10.73 -0.82
N VAL A 77 4.43 -9.68 -1.65
CA VAL A 77 4.39 -8.27 -1.22
C VAL A 77 3.07 -7.67 -1.67
N LYS A 78 2.35 -7.04 -0.74
CA LYS A 78 1.19 -6.20 -1.06
C LYS A 78 1.57 -4.73 -1.03
N VAL A 79 0.90 -3.95 -1.85
CA VAL A 79 1.17 -2.51 -2.02
C VAL A 79 -0.14 -1.74 -2.08
N THR A 80 -0.06 -0.42 -1.97
CA THR A 80 -1.19 0.50 -2.12
C THR A 80 -1.09 1.23 -3.46
N PHE A 81 -2.16 1.22 -4.25
CA PHE A 81 -2.31 2.03 -5.47
C PHE A 81 -3.35 3.11 -5.22
N ASN A 82 -2.97 4.38 -5.34
CA ASN A 82 -3.84 5.53 -5.13
C ASN A 82 -4.48 5.91 -6.48
N ILE A 83 -5.79 5.73 -6.60
CA ILE A 83 -6.52 5.83 -7.87
C ILE A 83 -7.35 7.12 -7.98
N ASN A 84 -7.41 7.65 -9.19
CA ASN A 84 -8.30 8.70 -9.65
C ASN A 84 -9.14 8.19 -10.85
N ALA A 85 -10.13 8.96 -11.30
CA ALA A 85 -11.05 8.47 -12.34
C ALA A 85 -10.60 8.81 -13.77
N PHE A 86 -9.75 9.83 -13.93
CA PHE A 86 -9.47 10.46 -15.22
C PHE A 86 -7.99 10.43 -15.59
N HIS A 87 -7.72 10.22 -16.88
CA HIS A 87 -6.39 10.20 -17.47
C HIS A 87 -5.92 11.61 -17.83
N GLN A 88 -4.92 12.11 -17.11
CA GLN A 88 -4.40 13.48 -17.18
C GLN A 88 -3.78 13.81 -18.54
N PHE A 89 -3.20 12.83 -19.23
CA PHE A 89 -2.48 13.02 -20.50
C PHE A 89 -3.20 12.48 -21.75
N GLU A 90 -4.45 12.02 -21.61
CA GLU A 90 -5.24 11.50 -22.75
C GLU A 90 -6.57 12.25 -22.85
N GLY A 91 -6.48 13.58 -22.90
CA GLY A 91 -7.64 14.46 -23.03
C GLY A 91 -8.58 14.44 -21.84
N GLY A 92 -8.10 14.04 -20.65
CA GLY A 92 -8.94 13.97 -19.45
C GLY A 92 -10.05 12.91 -19.56
N ARG A 93 -9.87 11.85 -20.37
CA ARG A 93 -10.85 10.77 -20.47
C ARG A 93 -10.96 9.99 -19.17
N GLU A 94 -12.10 9.35 -18.94
CA GLU A 94 -12.22 8.37 -17.86
C GLU A 94 -11.42 7.09 -18.16
N HIS A 95 -11.16 6.30 -17.11
CA HIS A 95 -10.64 4.95 -17.29
C HIS A 95 -11.58 4.10 -18.15
N ASN A 96 -11.02 3.36 -19.10
CA ASN A 96 -11.78 2.40 -19.89
C ASN A 96 -11.95 1.07 -19.14
N GLN A 97 -12.87 0.20 -19.61
CA GLN A 97 -13.16 -1.06 -18.92
C GLN A 97 -11.93 -1.97 -18.73
N LYS A 98 -10.96 -1.96 -19.65
CA LYS A 98 -9.74 -2.75 -19.50
C LYS A 98 -8.89 -2.24 -18.33
N GLU A 99 -8.76 -0.93 -18.18
CA GLU A 99 -8.06 -0.32 -17.05
C GLU A 99 -8.78 -0.59 -15.72
N ILE A 100 -10.11 -0.55 -15.71
CA ILE A 100 -10.93 -0.95 -14.55
C ILE A 100 -10.68 -2.42 -14.18
N ASP A 101 -10.68 -3.32 -15.17
CA ASP A 101 -10.41 -4.74 -14.94
C ASP A 101 -9.00 -4.93 -14.36
N GLN A 102 -7.99 -4.23 -14.88
CA GLN A 102 -6.62 -4.27 -14.34
C GLN A 102 -6.53 -3.79 -12.89
N LEU A 103 -7.22 -2.69 -12.53
CA LEU A 103 -7.27 -2.22 -11.14
C LEU A 103 -7.89 -3.28 -10.22
N LEU A 104 -9.02 -3.86 -10.63
CA LEU A 104 -9.72 -4.86 -9.82
C LEU A 104 -8.97 -6.20 -9.76
N GLU A 105 -8.19 -6.54 -10.78
CA GLU A 105 -7.26 -7.68 -10.72
C GLU A 105 -6.09 -7.40 -9.76
N LEU A 106 -5.55 -6.18 -9.68
CA LEU A 106 -4.58 -5.79 -8.64
C LEU A 106 -5.19 -5.93 -7.24
N GLN A 107 -6.44 -5.49 -7.05
CA GLN A 107 -7.18 -5.66 -5.79
C GLN A 107 -7.40 -7.14 -5.43
N ALA A 108 -7.77 -7.97 -6.40
CA ALA A 108 -7.98 -9.39 -6.22
C ALA A 108 -6.68 -10.13 -5.85
N ASN A 109 -5.51 -9.57 -6.17
CA ASN A 109 -4.20 -10.06 -5.73
C ASN A 109 -3.76 -9.46 -4.37
N GLY A 110 -4.68 -8.87 -3.61
CA GLY A 110 -4.46 -8.39 -2.24
C GLY A 110 -3.87 -6.99 -2.14
N HIS A 111 -3.68 -6.28 -3.24
CA HIS A 111 -3.25 -4.88 -3.19
C HIS A 111 -4.38 -3.96 -2.73
N GLU A 112 -4.03 -2.90 -2.02
CA GLU A 112 -5.00 -1.86 -1.63
C GLU A 112 -5.22 -0.92 -2.81
N LEU A 113 -6.49 -0.63 -3.13
CA LEU A 113 -6.87 0.50 -3.96
C LEU A 113 -7.33 1.65 -3.05
N ALA A 114 -6.50 2.68 -2.97
CA ALA A 114 -6.70 3.87 -2.14
C ALA A 114 -7.24 5.03 -2.96
N HIS A 115 -7.80 6.03 -2.29
CA HIS A 115 -8.44 7.18 -2.92
C HIS A 115 -7.44 8.28 -3.25
N HIS A 116 -7.47 8.82 -4.47
CA HIS A 116 -6.55 9.87 -4.92
C HIS A 116 -7.24 11.09 -5.55
N SER A 117 -8.45 11.41 -5.08
CA SER A 117 -9.33 12.46 -5.63
C SER A 117 -9.81 12.15 -7.06
N LEU A 118 -11.00 12.64 -7.41
CA LEU A 118 -11.64 12.29 -8.68
C LEU A 118 -10.80 12.72 -9.89
N LYS A 119 -10.49 14.03 -10.01
CA LYS A 119 -9.83 14.62 -11.18
C LYS A 119 -8.37 14.97 -10.91
N HIS A 120 -7.82 14.51 -9.78
CA HIS A 120 -6.45 14.78 -9.38
C HIS A 120 -6.18 16.30 -9.29
N GLN A 121 -7.11 17.05 -8.70
CA GLN A 121 -6.95 18.50 -8.55
C GLN A 121 -6.07 18.86 -7.35
N ASN A 122 -5.37 19.99 -7.45
CA ASN A 122 -4.66 20.55 -6.30
C ASN A 122 -5.67 21.07 -5.27
N ALA A 123 -5.80 20.35 -4.15
CA ALA A 123 -6.81 20.66 -3.14
C ALA A 123 -6.66 22.08 -2.56
N LYS A 124 -5.44 22.57 -2.33
CA LYS A 124 -5.20 23.94 -1.84
C LYS A 124 -5.75 24.99 -2.80
N SER A 125 -5.35 24.90 -4.07
CA SER A 125 -5.79 25.86 -5.08
C SER A 125 -7.31 25.81 -5.26
N TYR A 126 -7.89 24.61 -5.33
CA TYR A 126 -9.32 24.45 -5.49
C TYR A 126 -10.12 25.00 -4.30
N ILE A 127 -9.70 24.67 -3.07
CA ILE A 127 -10.39 25.10 -1.85
C ILE A 127 -10.34 26.62 -1.69
N ASN A 128 -9.22 27.26 -2.05
CA ASN A 128 -9.12 28.71 -2.03
C ASN A 128 -10.12 29.39 -2.99
N GLU A 129 -10.46 28.74 -4.10
CA GLU A 129 -11.35 29.30 -5.12
C GLU A 129 -12.82 28.95 -4.85
N TYR A 130 -13.10 27.71 -4.41
CA TYR A 130 -14.45 27.14 -4.37
C TYR A 130 -14.92 26.71 -2.98
N GLY A 131 -14.02 26.66 -2.00
CA GLY A 131 -14.31 26.25 -0.62
C GLY A 131 -14.15 24.75 -0.34
N LEU A 132 -13.94 24.42 0.94
CA LEU A 132 -13.65 23.08 1.43
C LEU A 132 -14.80 22.08 1.19
N ALA A 133 -16.04 22.48 1.51
CA ALA A 133 -17.20 21.62 1.33
C ALA A 133 -17.39 21.22 -0.15
N LYS A 134 -17.18 22.17 -1.06
CA LYS A 134 -17.28 21.91 -2.49
C LYS A 134 -16.17 20.98 -3.00
N TRP A 135 -14.95 21.11 -2.48
CA TRP A 135 -13.87 20.16 -2.79
C TRP A 135 -14.21 18.74 -2.33
N VAL A 136 -14.77 18.57 -1.12
CA VAL A 136 -15.20 17.26 -0.63
C VAL A 136 -16.25 16.65 -1.55
N GLU A 137 -17.26 17.41 -1.96
CA GLU A 137 -18.30 16.94 -2.89
C GLU A 137 -17.72 16.56 -4.26
N ASP A 138 -16.95 17.46 -4.87
CA ASP A 138 -16.48 17.34 -6.25
C ASP A 138 -15.34 16.32 -6.40
N GLU A 139 -14.45 16.18 -5.42
CA GLU A 139 -13.24 15.33 -5.53
C GLU A 139 -13.28 14.08 -4.63
N ILE A 140 -13.82 14.17 -3.41
CA ILE A 140 -13.83 13.04 -2.47
C ILE A 140 -15.02 12.14 -2.72
N GLU A 141 -16.23 12.66 -2.55
CA GLU A 141 -17.48 11.90 -2.70
C GLU A 141 -17.70 11.42 -4.13
N SER A 142 -17.35 12.26 -5.10
CA SER A 142 -17.56 11.92 -6.51
C SER A 142 -16.67 10.77 -6.99
N LEU A 143 -15.46 10.59 -6.43
CA LEU A 143 -14.67 9.40 -6.75
C LEU A 143 -15.28 8.14 -6.12
N PHE A 144 -15.83 8.20 -4.90
CA PHE A 144 -16.59 7.05 -4.36
C PHE A 144 -17.78 6.70 -5.27
N LYS A 145 -18.56 7.70 -5.70
CA LYS A 145 -19.67 7.52 -6.66
C LYS A 145 -19.20 6.92 -7.98
N TRP A 146 -17.99 7.27 -8.44
CA TRP A 146 -17.39 6.69 -9.63
C TRP A 146 -17.00 5.22 -9.40
N MET A 147 -16.34 4.91 -8.28
CA MET A 147 -15.97 3.53 -7.91
C MET A 147 -17.21 2.62 -7.82
N ASP A 148 -18.31 3.09 -7.24
CA ASP A 148 -19.55 2.32 -7.06
C ASP A 148 -20.23 1.89 -8.37
N LYS A 149 -20.05 2.69 -9.43
CA LYS A 149 -20.60 2.46 -10.77
C LYS A 149 -19.83 1.40 -11.55
N HIS A 150 -18.59 1.12 -11.16
CA HIS A 150 -17.69 0.25 -11.91
C HIS A 150 -17.55 -1.12 -11.25
N SER A 151 -17.33 -2.12 -12.08
CA SER A 151 -17.05 -3.49 -11.66
C SER A 151 -16.21 -4.20 -12.70
N HIS A 152 -15.56 -5.28 -12.29
CA HIS A 152 -14.75 -6.10 -13.17
C HIS A 152 -15.68 -6.76 -14.19
N SER A 153 -15.33 -6.67 -15.48
CA SER A 153 -16.20 -7.08 -16.60
C SER A 153 -16.63 -8.55 -16.51
N LYS A 154 -15.73 -9.43 -16.04
CA LYS A 154 -15.97 -10.88 -15.86
C LYS A 154 -16.46 -11.26 -14.46
N THR A 155 -15.68 -11.03 -13.41
CA THR A 155 -15.99 -11.47 -12.04
C THR A 155 -17.11 -10.68 -11.37
N LYS A 156 -17.45 -9.49 -11.92
CA LYS A 156 -18.38 -8.52 -11.32
C LYS A 156 -17.95 -8.03 -9.94
N GLU A 157 -16.70 -8.27 -9.55
CA GLU A 157 -16.13 -7.69 -8.33
C GLU A 157 -16.17 -6.17 -8.42
N LYS A 158 -16.47 -5.52 -7.29
CA LYS A 158 -16.47 -4.07 -7.14
C LYS A 158 -15.22 -3.62 -6.40
N PHE A 159 -14.91 -2.34 -6.51
CA PHE A 159 -13.89 -1.73 -5.67
C PHE A 159 -14.24 -1.88 -4.18
N LYS A 160 -13.25 -2.25 -3.36
CA LYS A 160 -13.36 -2.22 -1.91
C LYS A 160 -13.34 -0.78 -1.44
N LEU A 161 -13.99 -0.50 -0.32
CA LEU A 161 -14.05 0.83 0.27
C LEU A 161 -12.64 1.29 0.70
N PRO A 162 -12.07 2.36 0.10
CA PRO A 162 -10.76 2.86 0.47
C PRO A 162 -10.62 3.18 1.95
N VAL A 163 -9.51 2.74 2.56
CA VAL A 163 -9.10 3.12 3.93
C VAL A 163 -8.25 4.38 3.92
N THR A 164 -7.44 4.48 2.87
CA THR A 164 -6.40 5.49 2.69
C THR A 164 -6.83 6.54 1.66
N HIS A 165 -6.49 7.80 1.93
CA HIS A 165 -6.47 8.87 0.94
C HIS A 165 -5.07 9.42 0.73
N ALA A 166 -4.79 9.82 -0.50
CA ALA A 166 -3.58 10.47 -0.92
C ALA A 166 -3.92 11.80 -1.57
N PHE A 167 -3.35 12.90 -1.09
CA PHE A 167 -3.56 14.20 -1.74
C PHE A 167 -2.74 14.30 -3.03
N PRO A 168 -3.35 14.61 -4.18
CA PRO A 168 -2.63 15.06 -5.37
C PRO A 168 -1.61 16.14 -5.04
N PHE A 169 -0.42 16.06 -5.64
CA PHE A 169 0.68 17.02 -5.45
C PHE A 169 1.19 17.17 -4.00
N ALA A 170 0.81 16.27 -3.09
CA ALA A 170 0.98 16.46 -1.64
C ALA A 170 0.44 17.83 -1.15
N ALA A 171 -0.61 18.35 -1.81
CA ALA A 171 -1.20 19.64 -1.49
C ALA A 171 -2.27 19.50 -0.40
N TYR A 172 -1.86 19.54 0.87
CA TYR A 172 -2.76 19.38 2.02
C TYR A 172 -2.46 20.39 3.15
N ASN A 173 -3.40 20.53 4.08
CA ASN A 173 -3.23 21.18 5.37
C ASN A 173 -4.04 20.42 6.45
N ASP A 174 -3.90 20.83 7.71
CA ASP A 174 -4.55 20.14 8.83
C ASP A 174 -6.08 20.24 8.77
N GLU A 175 -6.62 21.36 8.30
CA GLU A 175 -8.08 21.55 8.14
C GLU A 175 -8.67 20.52 7.16
N MET A 176 -8.03 20.33 6.00
CA MET A 176 -8.43 19.34 5.00
C MET A 176 -8.36 17.91 5.56
N ILE A 177 -7.29 17.58 6.29
CA ILE A 177 -7.13 16.25 6.89
C ILE A 177 -8.22 15.99 7.93
N ASN A 178 -8.47 16.95 8.82
CA ASN A 178 -9.50 16.85 9.86
C ASN A 178 -10.92 16.78 9.28
N GLU A 179 -11.13 17.34 8.09
CA GLU A 179 -12.43 17.26 7.42
C GLU A 179 -12.71 15.86 6.87
N ILE A 180 -11.69 15.19 6.31
CA ILE A 180 -11.88 13.88 5.67
C ILE A 180 -11.55 12.67 6.57
N VAL A 181 -10.80 12.88 7.65
CA VAL A 181 -10.50 11.88 8.67
C VAL A 181 -11.21 12.26 9.98
N PRO A 182 -12.05 11.39 10.58
CA PRO A 182 -12.27 9.98 10.21
C PRO A 182 -13.46 9.74 9.25
N LYS A 183 -14.13 10.80 8.78
CA LYS A 183 -15.41 10.70 8.05
C LYS A 183 -15.33 9.73 6.86
N TYR A 184 -14.33 9.93 5.99
CA TYR A 184 -14.17 9.16 4.76
C TYR A 184 -13.01 8.16 4.86
N PHE A 185 -11.92 8.50 5.54
CA PHE A 185 -10.70 7.70 5.60
C PHE A 185 -10.21 7.49 7.03
N LYS A 186 -9.44 6.43 7.27
CA LYS A 186 -8.72 6.26 8.55
C LYS A 186 -7.37 6.96 8.50
N VAL A 187 -6.73 6.98 7.33
CA VAL A 187 -5.39 7.50 7.14
C VAL A 187 -5.29 8.34 5.87
N VAL A 188 -4.50 9.41 5.95
CA VAL A 188 -4.09 10.23 4.81
C VAL A 188 -2.59 10.09 4.64
N ARG A 189 -2.14 9.61 3.49
CA ARG A 189 -0.72 9.52 3.16
C ARG A 189 -0.25 10.82 2.51
N GLY A 190 0.89 11.36 2.95
CA GLY A 190 1.49 12.56 2.32
C GLY A 190 2.97 12.72 2.60
N HIS A 191 3.58 13.74 2.00
CA HIS A 191 5.00 14.04 2.20
C HIS A 191 5.22 14.95 3.41
N SER A 192 6.10 14.56 4.34
CA SER A 192 6.50 15.40 5.48
C SER A 192 8.01 15.64 5.45
N SER A 193 8.44 16.77 6.01
CA SER A 193 9.84 17.16 6.13
C SER A 193 10.47 16.86 7.49
N THR A 194 9.68 16.38 8.47
CA THR A 194 10.13 16.25 9.88
C THR A 194 9.87 14.87 10.49
N ASN A 195 8.79 14.20 10.09
CA ASN A 195 8.52 12.82 10.52
C ASN A 195 8.30 11.96 9.28
N HIS A 196 8.87 10.76 9.28
CA HIS A 196 8.92 9.87 8.11
C HIS A 196 8.60 8.42 8.46
N LEU A 197 8.11 8.20 9.68
CA LEU A 197 7.81 6.88 10.21
C LEU A 197 6.37 6.84 10.69
N THR A 198 5.72 5.72 10.45
CA THR A 198 4.31 5.47 10.79
C THR A 198 4.22 4.32 11.79
N PRO A 199 3.59 4.48 12.97
CA PRO A 199 3.32 3.36 13.86
C PRO A 199 2.30 2.39 13.23
N PHE A 200 2.18 1.19 13.78
CA PHE A 200 1.08 0.30 13.41
C PHE A 200 -0.23 0.78 14.07
N ASN A 201 -1.38 0.44 13.48
CA ASN A 201 -2.70 0.93 13.88
C ASN A 201 -2.79 2.47 13.90
N HIS A 202 -2.19 3.10 12.89
CA HIS A 202 -2.15 4.56 12.77
C HIS A 202 -3.48 5.14 12.29
N ALA A 203 -3.78 6.38 12.68
CA ALA A 203 -4.90 7.16 12.16
C ALA A 203 -4.47 8.61 11.91
N GLY A 204 -5.08 9.27 10.94
CA GLY A 204 -4.70 10.62 10.52
C GLY A 204 -3.55 10.64 9.53
N PHE A 205 -2.62 11.57 9.67
CA PHE A 205 -1.55 11.78 8.68
C PHE A 205 -0.42 10.74 8.78
N ALA A 206 -0.16 10.03 7.69
CA ALA A 206 0.94 9.08 7.56
C ALA A 206 2.01 9.61 6.59
N PRO A 207 3.25 9.87 7.06
CA PRO A 207 4.30 10.39 6.19
C PRO A 207 4.87 9.32 5.24
N ALA A 208 5.23 9.74 4.03
CA ALA A 208 5.88 8.92 3.04
C ALA A 208 7.16 9.55 2.49
N VAL A 209 8.10 8.69 2.11
CA VAL A 209 9.37 9.05 1.46
C VAL A 209 9.26 8.71 -0.02
N CYS A 210 9.38 9.73 -0.87
CA CYS A 210 9.40 9.57 -2.34
C CYS A 210 10.69 8.82 -2.77
N ILE A 211 10.58 7.90 -3.72
CA ILE A 211 11.71 7.10 -4.23
C ILE A 211 11.89 7.15 -5.76
N ASP A 212 11.05 7.90 -6.48
CA ASP A 212 11.08 7.98 -7.94
C ASP A 212 11.69 9.28 -8.50
N SER A 213 11.89 10.29 -7.67
CA SER A 213 12.71 11.45 -8.06
C SER A 213 14.15 11.02 -8.36
N ILE A 214 14.78 11.65 -9.34
CA ILE A 214 16.16 11.35 -9.78
C ILE A 214 17.14 11.39 -8.60
N PHE A 215 16.93 12.31 -7.65
CA PHE A 215 17.78 12.45 -6.48
C PHE A 215 17.44 11.47 -5.33
N LEU A 216 16.41 10.63 -5.47
CA LEU A 216 15.91 9.76 -4.40
C LEU A 216 16.12 8.25 -4.67
N LYS A 217 16.81 7.90 -5.77
CA LYS A 217 17.08 6.51 -6.19
C LYS A 217 18.40 5.94 -5.65
N ASN A 218 19.01 6.59 -4.66
CA ASN A 218 20.34 6.17 -4.21
C ASN A 218 20.26 4.94 -3.28
N LYS A 219 20.60 3.79 -3.85
CA LYS A 219 20.66 2.49 -3.16
C LYS A 219 21.39 2.52 -1.83
N LYS A 220 22.52 3.23 -1.73
CA LYS A 220 23.32 3.30 -0.49
C LYS A 220 22.52 3.96 0.63
N TYR A 221 21.81 5.05 0.33
CA TYR A 221 21.00 5.75 1.31
C TYR A 221 19.73 4.97 1.66
N ILE A 222 19.08 4.34 0.68
CA ILE A 222 17.91 3.49 0.94
C ILE A 222 18.27 2.35 1.91
N LYS A 223 19.36 1.62 1.65
CA LYS A 223 19.83 0.58 2.59
C LYS A 223 20.13 1.14 3.99
N ARG A 224 20.69 2.36 4.07
CA ARG A 224 20.94 3.01 5.36
C ARG A 224 19.64 3.37 6.08
N ILE A 225 18.64 3.90 5.38
CA ILE A 225 17.31 4.20 5.91
C ILE A 225 16.69 2.92 6.47
N LEU A 226 16.69 1.81 5.72
CA LEU A 226 16.10 0.55 6.18
C LEU A 226 16.73 0.06 7.48
N ARG A 227 18.06 0.15 7.64
CA ARG A 227 18.73 -0.21 8.90
C ARG A 227 18.35 0.70 10.06
N VAL A 228 18.13 1.99 9.81
CA VAL A 228 17.68 2.93 10.85
C VAL A 228 16.23 2.63 11.23
N VAL A 229 15.34 2.44 10.25
CA VAL A 229 13.93 2.09 10.48
C VAL A 229 13.81 0.80 11.28
N LYS A 230 14.63 -0.22 11.01
CA LYS A 230 14.59 -1.48 11.78
C LYS A 230 14.84 -1.23 13.27
N LYS A 231 15.74 -0.30 13.61
CA LYS A 231 16.07 0.08 14.99
C LYS A 231 14.98 0.93 15.67
N THR A 232 14.27 1.76 14.90
CA THR A 232 13.10 2.48 15.45
C THR A 232 11.95 1.53 15.67
N GLY A 233 11.89 0.50 14.81
CA GLY A 233 10.88 -0.52 14.57
C GLY A 233 9.46 -0.01 14.33
N LEU A 234 9.39 1.21 13.82
CA LEU A 234 8.21 1.76 13.18
C LEU A 234 8.21 1.33 11.71
N ASN A 235 7.23 1.80 10.96
CA ASN A 235 7.06 1.46 9.56
C ASN A 235 7.45 2.61 8.65
N LEU A 236 7.91 2.28 7.44
CA LEU A 236 8.28 3.24 6.41
C LEU A 236 7.34 3.12 5.22
N ILE A 237 6.71 4.22 4.82
CA ILE A 237 5.94 4.28 3.57
C ILE A 237 6.85 4.84 2.47
N LEU A 238 7.03 4.07 1.40
CA LEU A 238 7.78 4.44 0.21
C LEU A 238 6.81 4.79 -0.92
N MET A 239 6.87 6.03 -1.38
CA MET A 239 5.99 6.60 -2.40
C MET A 239 6.68 6.62 -3.77
N SER A 240 5.97 6.20 -4.80
CA SER A 240 6.37 6.25 -6.21
C SER A 240 5.14 6.49 -7.08
N HIS A 241 5.30 6.78 -8.38
CA HIS A 241 4.16 6.84 -9.31
C HIS A 241 4.14 5.63 -10.24
N SER A 242 5.32 5.15 -10.66
CA SER A 242 5.41 4.07 -11.65
C SER A 242 6.41 2.96 -11.29
N THR A 243 6.11 1.74 -11.78
CA THR A 243 6.95 0.53 -11.78
C THR A 243 7.65 0.30 -13.13
N LEU A 244 7.88 1.34 -13.93
CA LEU A 244 8.39 1.22 -15.30
C LEU A 244 9.88 0.79 -15.32
N PRO A 245 10.27 -0.26 -16.08
CA PRO A 245 11.67 -0.63 -16.29
C PRO A 245 12.52 0.50 -16.90
N GLU A 246 13.85 0.44 -16.68
CA GLU A 246 14.78 1.49 -17.12
C GLU A 246 14.94 1.56 -18.64
N ASP A 247 14.83 0.40 -19.29
CA ASP A 247 14.96 0.18 -20.73
C ASP A 247 13.70 0.52 -21.52
N VAL A 248 12.53 0.59 -20.86
CA VAL A 248 11.31 1.10 -21.49
C VAL A 248 11.39 2.62 -21.57
N LYS A 249 11.15 3.15 -22.76
CA LYS A 249 11.19 4.57 -23.04
C LYS A 249 9.85 5.21 -22.72
N TRP A 250 9.89 6.41 -22.14
CA TRP A 250 8.66 7.13 -21.82
C TRP A 250 7.91 7.56 -23.08
N GLU A 251 8.67 7.88 -24.12
CA GLU A 251 8.18 8.32 -25.41
C GLU A 251 7.32 7.24 -26.10
N ASP A 252 7.47 5.97 -25.72
CA ASP A 252 6.69 4.84 -26.26
C ASP A 252 5.21 4.89 -25.84
N PHE A 253 4.84 5.68 -24.82
CA PHE A 253 3.46 5.80 -24.33
C PHE A 253 2.62 6.81 -25.12
N GLY A 254 3.23 7.65 -25.96
CA GLY A 254 2.50 8.54 -26.86
C GLY A 254 1.72 9.67 -26.17
N TRP A 255 2.05 10.01 -24.92
CA TRP A 255 1.39 11.06 -24.13
C TRP A 255 1.88 12.48 -24.44
N GLY A 256 2.75 12.64 -25.44
CA GLY A 256 3.23 13.93 -25.93
C GLY A 256 4.18 14.65 -24.97
N GLU A 257 4.69 15.81 -25.41
CA GLU A 257 5.72 16.58 -24.68
C GLU A 257 5.28 17.03 -23.28
N GLU A 258 3.98 17.29 -23.09
CA GLU A 258 3.41 17.68 -21.78
C GLU A 258 3.62 16.60 -20.70
N SER A 259 3.85 15.35 -21.11
CA SER A 259 4.03 14.20 -20.23
C SER A 259 5.49 13.86 -19.93
N ASP A 260 6.47 14.46 -20.64
CA ASP A 260 7.88 14.05 -20.56
C ASP A 260 8.44 14.18 -19.14
N LEU A 261 8.08 15.27 -18.44
CA LEU A 261 8.45 15.45 -17.04
C LEU A 261 7.77 14.39 -16.17
N ALA A 262 6.50 14.07 -16.42
CA ALA A 262 5.77 13.02 -15.73
C ALA A 262 6.45 11.66 -15.88
N GLY A 263 7.12 11.42 -17.01
CA GLY A 263 7.91 10.22 -17.28
C GLY A 263 9.16 10.04 -16.44
N THR A 264 9.65 11.12 -15.83
CA THR A 264 10.81 11.06 -14.95
C THR A 264 10.48 10.48 -13.56
N TRP A 265 9.21 10.52 -13.16
CA TRP A 265 8.68 9.95 -11.90
C TRP A 265 8.42 8.46 -12.04
N ARG A 266 9.50 7.71 -12.23
CA ARG A 266 9.48 6.24 -12.29
C ARG A 266 10.45 5.62 -11.30
N THR A 267 10.04 4.55 -10.64
CA THR A 267 10.95 3.65 -9.93
C THR A 267 11.11 2.39 -10.75
N SER A 268 12.35 2.00 -11.07
CA SER A 268 12.58 0.79 -11.85
C SER A 268 12.19 -0.45 -11.05
N THR A 269 11.67 -1.48 -11.74
CA THR A 269 11.37 -2.78 -11.14
C THR A 269 12.58 -3.36 -10.41
N LYS A 270 13.78 -3.16 -10.97
CA LYS A 270 15.05 -3.56 -10.35
C LYS A 270 15.30 -2.85 -9.01
N LEU A 271 15.07 -1.54 -8.93
CA LEU A 271 15.23 -0.83 -7.67
C LEU A 271 14.19 -1.29 -6.64
N ILE A 272 12.93 -1.48 -7.03
CA ILE A 272 11.87 -2.01 -6.16
C ILE A 272 12.27 -3.40 -5.63
N GLU A 273 12.71 -4.29 -6.51
CA GLU A 273 13.19 -5.63 -6.16
C GLU A 273 14.34 -5.57 -5.15
N GLU A 274 15.32 -4.68 -5.37
CA GLU A 274 16.45 -4.52 -4.45
C GLU A 274 16.02 -4.04 -3.06
N ILE A 275 15.03 -3.14 -2.99
CA ILE A 275 14.45 -2.69 -1.73
C ILE A 275 13.76 -3.86 -1.02
N ILE A 276 12.95 -4.63 -1.76
CA ILE A 276 12.26 -5.80 -1.22
C ILE A 276 13.27 -6.81 -0.65
N LYS A 277 14.34 -7.13 -1.40
CA LYS A 277 15.38 -8.05 -0.95
C LYS A 277 16.10 -7.57 0.31
N GLU A 278 16.50 -6.30 0.36
CA GLU A 278 17.17 -5.76 1.55
C GLU A 278 16.22 -5.74 2.76
N ALA A 279 14.96 -5.36 2.57
CA ALA A 279 13.96 -5.33 3.63
C ALA A 279 13.66 -6.74 4.17
N LYS A 280 13.47 -7.74 3.31
CA LYS A 280 13.33 -9.14 3.72
C LYS A 280 14.56 -9.64 4.49
N ALA A 281 15.76 -9.30 4.01
CA ALA A 281 17.02 -9.67 4.70
C ALA A 281 17.15 -9.03 6.09
N LEU A 282 16.54 -7.86 6.30
CA LEU A 282 16.46 -7.18 7.60
C LEU A 282 15.24 -7.63 8.43
N GLY A 283 14.46 -8.60 7.94
CA GLY A 283 13.29 -9.14 8.62
C GLY A 283 12.12 -8.17 8.70
N PHE A 284 11.94 -7.29 7.71
CA PHE A 284 10.74 -6.45 7.63
C PHE A 284 9.50 -7.24 7.18
N GLU A 285 8.34 -6.82 7.66
CA GLU A 285 7.05 -7.13 7.04
C GLU A 285 6.73 -6.18 5.89
N PHE A 286 5.82 -6.60 5.01
CA PHE A 286 5.28 -5.75 3.95
C PHE A 286 3.80 -5.52 4.20
N TYR A 287 3.42 -4.25 4.19
CA TYR A 287 2.07 -3.81 4.49
C TYR A 287 1.52 -2.98 3.34
N THR A 288 0.21 -3.03 3.15
CA THR A 288 -0.56 -1.94 2.56
C THR A 288 -0.69 -0.80 3.56
N THR A 289 -1.07 0.39 3.08
CA THR A 289 -1.32 1.54 3.95
C THR A 289 -2.55 1.29 4.84
N ALA A 290 -3.55 0.56 4.35
CA ALA A 290 -4.67 0.06 5.14
C ALA A 290 -4.23 -0.81 6.33
N GLU A 291 -3.32 -1.77 6.10
CA GLU A 291 -2.78 -2.63 7.17
C GLU A 291 -1.99 -1.83 8.20
N LEU A 292 -1.20 -0.83 7.77
CA LEU A 292 -0.53 0.10 8.69
C LEU A 292 -1.53 0.92 9.52
N ALA A 293 -2.68 1.25 8.94
CA ALA A 293 -3.79 1.85 9.66
C ALA A 293 -4.51 0.84 10.58
N GLY A 294 -4.04 -0.40 10.71
CA GLY A 294 -4.63 -1.43 11.55
C GLY A 294 -5.97 -1.96 11.01
N ILE A 295 -6.22 -1.80 9.70
CA ILE A 295 -7.39 -2.35 9.03
C ILE A 295 -7.02 -3.65 8.32
N ALA A 296 -7.82 -4.69 8.55
CA ALA A 296 -7.67 -5.96 7.88
C ALA A 296 -8.22 -5.90 6.45
N THR A 297 -7.50 -6.50 5.51
CA THR A 297 -7.95 -6.70 4.13
C THR A 297 -8.13 -8.18 3.83
N PHE A 298 -9.15 -8.53 3.05
CA PHE A 298 -9.47 -9.93 2.72
C PHE A 298 -9.54 -10.07 1.21
N ILE A 299 -8.86 -11.06 0.62
CA ILE A 299 -9.00 -11.32 -0.82
C ILE A 299 -10.35 -12.01 -1.08
N ASP A 300 -10.68 -13.03 -0.28
CA ASP A 300 -11.89 -13.81 -0.46
C ASP A 300 -13.08 -13.16 0.26
N LYS A 301 -14.09 -12.77 -0.52
CA LYS A 301 -15.32 -12.15 -0.01
C LYS A 301 -16.12 -13.07 0.92
N ASN A 302 -16.04 -14.39 0.75
CA ASN A 302 -16.73 -15.34 1.61
C ASN A 302 -16.03 -15.43 2.97
N LEU A 303 -14.69 -15.44 2.98
CA LEU A 303 -13.91 -15.33 4.21
C LEU A 303 -14.25 -14.04 4.97
N GLU A 304 -14.22 -12.89 4.29
CA GLU A 304 -14.58 -11.60 4.89
C GLU A 304 -15.99 -11.64 5.49
N ARG A 305 -16.97 -12.17 4.75
CA ARG A 305 -18.36 -12.32 5.20
C ARG A 305 -18.46 -13.16 6.46
N CYS A 306 -17.78 -14.30 6.52
CA CYS A 306 -17.80 -15.17 7.70
C CYS A 306 -17.18 -14.49 8.92
N ILE A 307 -16.08 -13.76 8.74
CA ILE A 307 -15.45 -12.96 9.80
C ILE A 307 -16.41 -11.88 10.31
N ARG A 308 -17.07 -11.15 9.42
CA ARG A 308 -18.08 -10.13 9.78
C ARG A 308 -19.24 -10.70 10.58
N GLN A 309 -19.72 -11.89 10.21
CA GLN A 309 -20.76 -12.61 10.94
C GLN A 309 -20.30 -13.03 12.33
N HIS A 310 -19.07 -13.56 12.44
CA HIS A 310 -18.47 -13.98 13.71
C HIS A 310 -18.30 -12.81 14.68
N LEU A 311 -17.92 -11.63 14.18
CA LEU A 311 -17.78 -10.42 15.00
C LEU A 311 -19.13 -9.79 15.39
N HIS A 312 -20.27 -10.34 14.94
CA HIS A 312 -21.61 -9.80 15.14
C HIS A 312 -21.75 -8.32 14.71
N ASN A 313 -20.96 -7.89 13.73
CA ASN A 313 -20.94 -6.51 13.24
C ASN A 313 -20.81 -6.45 11.71
N PRO A 314 -21.85 -6.87 10.96
CA PRO A 314 -21.74 -7.01 9.51
C PRO A 314 -21.54 -5.70 8.77
N ASN A 315 -22.02 -4.58 9.34
CA ASN A 315 -22.06 -3.27 8.68
C ASN A 315 -20.92 -2.34 9.10
N VAL A 316 -19.93 -2.83 9.86
CA VAL A 316 -18.76 -2.01 10.21
C VAL A 316 -18.03 -1.58 8.93
N LYS A 317 -17.67 -0.30 8.86
CA LYS A 317 -17.00 0.31 7.70
C LYS A 317 -15.72 -0.47 7.33
N TRP A 318 -14.90 -0.76 8.33
CA TRP A 318 -13.68 -1.54 8.21
C TRP A 318 -13.51 -2.46 9.42
N ILE A 319 -13.01 -3.67 9.19
CA ILE A 319 -12.66 -4.61 10.25
C ILE A 319 -11.26 -4.26 10.73
N THR A 320 -11.08 -4.01 12.02
CA THR A 320 -9.77 -3.70 12.58
C THR A 320 -9.02 -4.99 12.93
N ILE A 321 -7.70 -4.98 12.75
CA ILE A 321 -6.83 -6.12 13.12
C ILE A 321 -6.91 -6.39 14.64
N SER A 322 -7.11 -5.35 15.45
CA SER A 322 -7.35 -5.50 16.89
C SER A 322 -8.58 -6.33 17.22
N GLU A 323 -9.70 -6.16 16.49
CA GLU A 323 -10.91 -6.97 16.71
C GLU A 323 -10.66 -8.44 16.40
N LEU A 324 -9.89 -8.73 15.34
CA LEU A 324 -9.57 -10.10 14.93
C LEU A 324 -8.68 -10.83 15.93
N SER A 325 -7.88 -10.10 16.70
CA SER A 325 -7.06 -10.68 17.78
C SER A 325 -7.91 -11.31 18.90
N SER A 326 -9.22 -11.02 18.98
CA SER A 326 -10.10 -11.65 19.97
C SER A 326 -10.52 -13.08 19.58
N ILE A 327 -10.39 -13.45 18.31
CA ILE A 327 -10.87 -14.73 17.78
C ILE A 327 -9.86 -15.83 18.12
N LYS A 328 -10.31 -16.84 18.88
CA LYS A 328 -9.53 -18.04 19.23
C LYS A 328 -9.95 -19.28 18.49
N GLU A 329 -11.22 -19.38 18.12
CA GLU A 329 -11.78 -20.53 17.41
C GLU A 329 -12.75 -20.00 16.35
N ILE A 330 -12.67 -20.53 15.12
CA ILE A 330 -13.59 -20.15 14.06
C ILE A 330 -13.94 -21.33 13.18
N ASP A 331 -15.24 -21.47 12.87
CA ASP A 331 -15.74 -22.41 11.88
C ASP A 331 -15.97 -21.67 10.55
N LEU A 332 -15.22 -22.08 9.53
CA LEU A 332 -15.28 -21.57 8.17
C LEU A 332 -15.67 -22.69 7.20
N SER A 333 -16.27 -23.78 7.68
CA SER A 333 -16.60 -24.94 6.85
C SER A 333 -17.79 -24.71 5.91
N GLY A 334 -17.73 -25.27 4.70
CA GLY A 334 -18.82 -25.19 3.72
C GLY A 334 -19.07 -23.77 3.18
N GLN A 335 -18.07 -22.88 3.23
CA GLN A 335 -18.24 -21.45 2.93
C GLN A 335 -17.83 -21.06 1.52
N ASN A 336 -17.41 -22.03 0.69
CA ASN A 336 -16.87 -21.79 -0.65
C ASN A 336 -15.72 -20.77 -0.64
N ILE A 337 -14.87 -20.86 0.38
CA ILE A 337 -13.64 -20.09 0.49
C ILE A 337 -12.59 -20.74 -0.41
N SER A 338 -11.83 -19.92 -1.11
CA SER A 338 -10.77 -20.35 -2.01
C SER A 338 -9.40 -19.72 -1.70
N ASN A 339 -9.41 -18.60 -0.99
CA ASN A 339 -8.20 -17.88 -0.60
C ASN A 339 -8.26 -17.50 0.89
N LEU A 340 -7.18 -17.80 1.62
CA LEU A 340 -7.08 -17.57 3.08
C LEU A 340 -6.51 -16.20 3.46
N ASP A 341 -6.21 -15.34 2.48
CA ASP A 341 -5.69 -14.01 2.74
C ASP A 341 -6.68 -13.16 3.55
N GLY A 342 -6.20 -12.73 4.71
CA GLY A 342 -6.94 -12.08 5.78
C GLY A 342 -6.98 -12.92 7.07
N LEU A 343 -6.78 -14.23 6.97
CA LEU A 343 -6.78 -15.12 8.14
C LEU A 343 -5.56 -14.90 9.05
N GLN A 344 -4.42 -14.46 8.48
CA GLN A 344 -3.18 -14.19 9.21
C GLN A 344 -3.32 -13.13 10.32
N TYR A 345 -4.36 -12.28 10.27
CA TYR A 345 -4.60 -11.25 11.29
C TYR A 345 -5.23 -11.81 12.57
N LEU A 346 -5.73 -13.05 12.56
CA LEU A 346 -6.28 -13.70 13.75
C LEU A 346 -5.13 -14.26 14.60
N THR A 347 -4.27 -13.38 15.11
CA THR A 347 -3.00 -13.74 15.76
C THR A 347 -3.14 -14.60 17.03
N ASN A 348 -4.38 -14.74 17.53
CA ASN A 348 -4.72 -15.58 18.67
C ASN A 348 -5.54 -16.83 18.31
N LEU A 349 -5.68 -17.14 17.02
CA LEU A 349 -6.42 -18.30 16.56
C LEU A 349 -5.72 -19.59 17.01
N GLU A 350 -6.48 -20.44 17.70
CA GLU A 350 -6.07 -21.74 18.21
C GLU A 350 -6.72 -22.89 17.43
N LYS A 351 -7.93 -22.69 16.90
CA LYS A 351 -8.65 -23.72 16.13
C LYS A 351 -9.34 -23.14 14.91
N VAL A 352 -9.20 -23.80 13.76
CA VAL A 352 -9.89 -23.42 12.52
C VAL A 352 -10.49 -24.64 11.84
N ASN A 353 -11.77 -24.54 11.47
CA ASN A 353 -12.41 -25.52 10.60
C ASN A 353 -12.53 -24.95 9.18
N LEU A 354 -11.77 -25.50 8.25
CA LEU A 354 -11.74 -25.14 6.82
C LEU A 354 -12.35 -26.26 5.94
N TYR A 355 -13.01 -27.25 6.54
CA TYR A 355 -13.63 -28.37 5.82
C TYR A 355 -14.66 -27.87 4.78
N ASP A 356 -14.84 -28.61 3.69
CA ASP A 356 -15.78 -28.31 2.61
C ASP A 356 -15.58 -26.91 1.97
N ASN A 357 -14.34 -26.61 1.57
CA ASN A 357 -13.96 -25.40 0.84
C ASN A 357 -13.09 -25.72 -0.39
N SER A 358 -12.83 -24.72 -1.22
CA SER A 358 -12.04 -24.81 -2.47
C SER A 358 -10.62 -24.23 -2.31
N ILE A 359 -10.02 -24.40 -1.13
CA ILE A 359 -8.69 -23.85 -0.80
C ILE A 359 -7.60 -24.75 -1.40
N VAL A 360 -6.66 -24.14 -2.11
CA VAL A 360 -5.51 -24.86 -2.72
C VAL A 360 -4.16 -24.47 -2.11
N ASP A 361 -4.11 -23.41 -1.31
CA ASP A 361 -2.90 -22.90 -0.67
C ASP A 361 -3.16 -22.63 0.82
N TYR A 362 -2.41 -23.33 1.67
CA TYR A 362 -2.52 -23.27 3.13
C TYR A 362 -1.33 -22.59 3.81
N ARG A 363 -0.35 -22.05 3.06
CA ARG A 363 0.89 -21.47 3.62
C ARG A 363 0.64 -20.32 4.61
N LEU A 364 -0.49 -19.62 4.49
CA LEU A 364 -0.86 -18.56 5.43
C LEU A 364 -1.14 -19.09 6.86
N LEU A 365 -1.45 -20.37 7.03
CA LEU A 365 -1.63 -20.99 8.34
C LEU A 365 -0.33 -21.01 9.16
N ASP A 366 0.85 -21.04 8.52
CA ASP A 366 2.15 -20.97 9.21
C ASP A 366 2.38 -19.64 9.93
N ARG A 367 1.63 -18.59 9.55
CA ARG A 367 1.72 -17.27 10.18
C ARG A 367 0.94 -17.22 11.51
N LEU A 368 0.14 -18.24 11.81
CA LEU A 368 -0.69 -18.34 13.01
C LEU A 368 0.01 -19.17 14.08
N SER A 369 0.95 -18.55 14.81
CA SER A 369 1.83 -19.23 15.78
C SER A 369 1.11 -19.89 16.97
N LYS A 370 -0.17 -19.60 17.19
CA LYS A 370 -0.99 -20.21 18.25
C LYS A 370 -1.94 -21.30 17.76
N LEU A 371 -1.95 -21.60 16.46
CA LEU A 371 -2.86 -22.56 15.86
C LEU A 371 -2.49 -24.00 16.27
N LYS A 372 -3.47 -24.73 16.80
CA LYS A 372 -3.32 -26.08 17.36
C LYS A 372 -4.17 -27.12 16.64
N GLU A 373 -5.32 -26.72 16.12
CA GLU A 373 -6.27 -27.65 15.47
C GLU A 373 -6.72 -27.09 14.11
N ILE A 374 -6.57 -27.90 13.06
CA ILE A 374 -6.97 -27.57 11.70
C ILE A 374 -7.82 -28.71 11.16
N LYS A 375 -9.02 -28.40 10.64
CA LYS A 375 -9.87 -29.37 9.93
C LYS A 375 -9.94 -28.99 8.44
N ILE A 376 -9.58 -29.90 7.54
CA ILE A 376 -9.62 -29.71 6.07
C ILE A 376 -10.21 -30.95 5.37
N ASN A 377 -10.49 -30.83 4.06
CA ASN A 377 -11.32 -31.76 3.27
C ASN A 377 -10.86 -33.24 3.20
N ASN A 378 -9.64 -33.58 3.59
CA ASN A 378 -9.15 -34.96 3.48
C ASN A 378 -8.22 -35.42 4.61
N ASP A 379 -8.14 -34.72 5.74
CA ASP A 379 -7.54 -35.26 6.98
C ASP A 379 -7.80 -34.32 8.17
N HIS A 380 -7.94 -34.89 9.37
CA HIS A 380 -7.68 -34.18 10.61
C HIS A 380 -6.17 -33.98 10.72
N ILE A 381 -5.69 -32.76 10.46
CA ILE A 381 -4.31 -32.41 10.76
C ILE A 381 -4.28 -31.93 12.21
N GLU A 382 -4.00 -32.83 13.16
CA GLU A 382 -3.57 -32.44 14.50
C GLU A 382 -2.18 -31.79 14.40
N SER A 383 -2.07 -30.50 14.73
CA SER A 383 -0.80 -29.80 14.77
C SER A 383 0.07 -30.30 15.91
N LYS A 384 1.10 -31.07 15.57
CA LYS A 384 2.28 -31.22 16.42
C LYS A 384 3.33 -30.22 15.93
N THR A 385 3.30 -29.02 16.49
CA THR A 385 4.46 -28.11 16.64
C THR A 385 5.52 -28.24 15.52
N GLY A 386 5.20 -27.84 14.29
CA GLY A 386 6.12 -27.89 13.16
C GLY A 386 5.48 -27.32 11.91
N THR A 387 6.22 -26.42 11.23
CA THR A 387 5.87 -25.74 9.96
C THR A 387 5.25 -26.66 8.91
N TYR A 388 4.18 -26.22 8.26
CA TYR A 388 3.42 -26.97 7.25
C TYR A 388 3.93 -26.78 5.81
#